data_AF-A0A7W9J5V7-F1
#
_entry.id   AF-A0A7W9J5V7-F1
#
_cell.length_a   1.000
_cell.length_b   1.000
_cell.length_c   1.000
_cell.angle_alpha   90.00
_cell.angle_beta   90.00
_cell.angle_gamma   90.00
#
_symmetry.space_group_name_H-M   'P 1'
#
loop_
_entity.id
_entity.type
_entity.pdbx_description
1 polymer ?
#
loop_
_entity_poly.entity_id
_entity_poly.type
_entity_poly.pdbx_seq_one_letter_code
_entity_poly.pdbx_strand_id
1 'polypeptide(L)'
;MRRWVLAGGVLVYVVAVVVLVATGNTEVRYTGDSDATQPMWLRWIPAAVGILLIRLTPPQLERQPGGVPDRRQAWILTGLAIAFAVLLKVFGLFEVWKLLLLLLVPLAVFRWLGGKPTAQWPTATRWAPALPVAAWLLLTYVGPLAQESSRPDLAALELVVTMLVVFLINSVLEEVFYRRWLQTRWEQLLGPWPAIVIASLLWAAWHVGIQGSGELGVDLAGAVVNQGVFGLFLGYLWSRYRRMWPVITVHGAVNAMGILVSLV
;
A
#
# COMPACT_ATOMS: atom_id res chain seq x y z
N MET A 1 5.33 -9.86 22.69
CA MET A 1 4.62 -10.04 21.40
C MET A 1 4.94 -8.94 20.38
N ARG A 2 4.68 -7.65 20.66
CA ARG A 2 4.89 -6.53 19.71
C ARG A 2 6.28 -6.48 19.06
N ARG A 3 7.35 -6.61 19.85
CA ARG A 3 8.75 -6.60 19.36
C ARG A 3 9.07 -7.77 18.44
N TRP A 4 8.55 -8.96 18.74
CA TRP A 4 8.75 -10.16 17.93
C TRP A 4 8.05 -10.07 16.58
N VAL A 5 6.82 -9.55 16.54
CA VAL A 5 6.10 -9.30 15.28
C VAL A 5 6.86 -8.32 14.40
N LEU A 6 7.34 -7.21 14.99
CA LEU A 6 8.15 -6.24 14.26
C LEU A 6 9.46 -6.86 13.75
N ALA A 7 10.20 -7.55 14.61
CA ALA A 7 11.46 -8.19 14.24
C ALA A 7 11.27 -9.25 13.14
N GLY A 8 10.24 -10.09 13.25
CA GLY A 8 9.90 -11.07 12.21
C GLY A 8 9.51 -10.42 10.89
N GLY A 9 8.70 -9.35 10.94
CA GLY A 9 8.34 -8.61 9.74
C GLY A 9 9.55 -7.92 9.08
N VAL A 10 10.44 -7.30 9.86
CA VAL A 10 11.70 -6.74 9.35
C VAL A 10 12.58 -7.83 8.75
N LEU A 11 12.65 -9.00 9.37
CA LEU A 11 13.38 -10.15 8.84
C LEU A 11 12.85 -10.57 7.47
N VAL A 12 11.53 -10.53 7.23
CA VAL A 12 10.95 -10.80 5.89
C VAL A 12 11.49 -9.83 4.83
N TYR A 13 11.57 -8.53 5.12
CA TYR A 13 12.17 -7.57 4.19
C TYR A 13 13.66 -7.85 3.93
N VAL A 14 14.43 -8.15 4.99
CA VAL A 14 15.86 -8.47 4.86
C VAL A 14 16.06 -9.73 4.02
N VAL A 15 15.31 -10.79 4.29
CA VAL A 15 15.37 -12.04 3.53
C VAL A 15 14.97 -11.81 2.08
N ALA A 16 13.93 -11.02 1.81
CA ALA A 16 13.53 -10.68 0.43
C ALA A 16 14.68 -10.01 -0.34
N VAL A 17 15.36 -9.02 0.27
CA VAL A 17 16.53 -8.37 -0.34
C VAL A 17 17.65 -9.37 -0.59
N VAL A 18 17.99 -10.21 0.41
CA VAL A 18 19.04 -11.21 0.28
C VAL A 18 18.74 -12.21 -0.84
N VAL A 19 17.50 -12.68 -0.95
CA VAL A 19 17.07 -13.60 -2.01
C VAL A 19 17.24 -12.97 -3.39
N LEU A 20 16.79 -11.73 -3.59
CA LEU A 20 16.92 -11.06 -4.89
C LEU A 20 18.38 -10.79 -5.27
N VAL A 21 19.21 -10.37 -4.31
CA VAL A 21 20.65 -10.18 -4.54
C VAL A 21 21.34 -11.51 -4.86
N ALA A 22 21.08 -12.56 -4.08
CA ALA A 22 21.71 -13.87 -4.25
C ALA A 22 21.31 -14.56 -5.56
N THR A 23 20.11 -14.26 -6.08
CA THR A 23 19.60 -14.84 -7.33
C THR A 23 19.83 -13.95 -8.56
N GLY A 24 20.36 -12.73 -8.38
CA GLY A 24 20.55 -11.77 -9.47
C GLY A 24 19.27 -11.07 -9.95
N ASN A 25 18.14 -11.23 -9.24
CA ASN A 25 16.83 -10.68 -9.57
C ASN A 25 16.58 -9.30 -8.93
N THR A 26 17.56 -8.39 -8.96
CA THR A 26 17.42 -7.06 -8.34
C THR A 26 16.60 -6.07 -9.18
N GLU A 27 16.35 -6.41 -10.44
CA GLU A 27 15.47 -5.69 -11.36
C GLU A 27 14.03 -6.15 -11.15
N VAL A 28 13.22 -5.31 -10.51
CA VAL A 28 11.85 -5.69 -10.11
C VAL A 28 10.81 -5.01 -11.01
N ARG A 29 9.79 -5.78 -11.39
CA ARG A 29 8.61 -5.22 -12.06
C ARG A 29 7.93 -4.23 -11.16
N TYR A 30 7.58 -3.10 -11.75
CA TYR A 30 7.29 -1.90 -11.00
C TYR A 30 5.84 -1.44 -11.21
N THR A 31 5.22 -1.87 -12.29
CA THR A 31 3.79 -1.73 -12.59
C THR A 31 3.24 -3.08 -13.08
N GLY A 32 1.92 -3.26 -12.97
CA GLY A 32 1.22 -4.37 -13.65
C GLY A 32 0.97 -4.10 -15.14
N ASP A 33 1.11 -2.85 -15.58
CA ASP A 33 0.75 -2.41 -16.94
C ASP A 33 1.88 -2.61 -17.97
N SER A 34 3.09 -2.96 -17.52
CA SER A 34 4.23 -3.25 -18.38
C SER A 34 5.12 -4.33 -17.79
N ASP A 35 5.93 -4.97 -18.64
CA ASP A 35 6.97 -5.91 -18.23
C ASP A 35 8.31 -5.22 -17.92
N ALA A 36 8.34 -3.88 -17.95
CA ALA A 36 9.53 -3.12 -17.62
C ALA A 36 9.92 -3.33 -16.16
N THR A 37 11.23 -3.37 -15.94
CA THR A 37 11.84 -3.57 -14.62
C THR A 37 12.74 -2.38 -14.29
N GLN A 38 12.96 -2.17 -13.01
CA GLN A 38 13.91 -1.17 -12.52
C GLN A 38 14.66 -1.71 -11.30
N PRO A 39 15.87 -1.20 -11.02
CA PRO A 39 16.61 -1.61 -9.84
C PRO A 39 15.79 -1.32 -8.58
N MET A 40 15.60 -2.33 -7.72
CA MET A 40 14.70 -2.25 -6.56
C MET A 40 14.95 -1.03 -5.66
N TRP A 41 16.21 -0.59 -5.53
CA TRP A 41 16.61 0.51 -4.67
C TRP A 41 16.17 1.88 -5.16
N LEU A 42 15.93 2.08 -6.47
CA LEU A 42 15.45 3.36 -7.01
C LEU A 42 14.12 3.76 -6.38
N ARG A 43 13.25 2.78 -6.09
CA ARG A 43 11.94 3.01 -5.47
C ARG A 43 11.98 3.20 -3.97
N TRP A 44 13.07 2.81 -3.33
CA TRP A 44 13.24 3.00 -1.90
C TRP A 44 13.55 4.45 -1.56
N ILE A 45 14.21 5.19 -2.46
CA ILE A 45 14.62 6.58 -2.22
C ILE A 45 13.39 7.49 -1.99
N PRO A 46 12.36 7.55 -2.87
CA PRO A 46 11.17 8.36 -2.62
C PRO A 46 10.45 7.96 -1.33
N ALA A 47 10.32 6.66 -1.04
CA ALA A 47 9.68 6.16 0.17
C ALA A 47 10.46 6.57 1.44
N ALA A 48 11.79 6.43 1.43
CA ALA A 48 12.65 6.80 2.56
C ALA A 48 12.64 8.32 2.81
N VAL A 49 12.72 9.14 1.75
CA VAL A 49 12.60 10.60 1.86
C VAL A 49 11.22 10.98 2.40
N GLY A 50 10.16 10.36 1.89
CA GLY A 50 8.80 10.57 2.41
C GLY A 50 8.70 10.23 3.90
N ILE A 51 9.19 9.08 4.34
CA ILE A 51 9.22 8.67 5.76
C ILE A 51 10.02 9.65 6.61
N LEU A 52 11.18 10.10 6.12
CA LEU A 52 12.02 11.07 6.82
C LEU A 52 11.29 12.42 6.98
N LEU A 53 10.65 12.92 5.93
CA LEU A 53 9.89 14.17 5.99
C LEU A 53 8.70 14.07 6.96
N ILE A 54 8.03 12.92 7.02
CA ILE A 54 6.98 12.66 8.02
C ILE A 54 7.53 12.74 9.45
N ARG A 55 8.75 12.24 9.69
CA ARG A 55 9.44 12.27 10.99
C ARG A 55 9.87 13.69 11.38
N LEU A 56 10.40 14.45 10.42
CA LEU A 56 10.87 15.82 10.64
C LEU A 56 9.70 16.81 10.80
N THR A 57 8.53 16.49 10.24
CA THR A 57 7.32 17.28 10.46
C THR A 57 6.83 17.12 11.91
N PRO A 58 6.83 18.20 12.73
CA PRO A 58 6.72 18.12 14.18
C PRO A 58 5.59 17.20 14.68
N PRO A 59 5.87 16.28 15.63
CA PRO A 59 4.89 15.36 16.20
C PRO A 59 3.68 16.14 16.74
N GLN A 60 2.49 15.78 16.26
CA GLN A 60 1.25 16.45 16.69
C GLN A 60 0.41 15.46 17.45
N LEU A 61 0.77 15.30 18.74
CA LEU A 61 0.18 14.43 19.76
C LEU A 61 0.14 12.96 19.34
N GLU A 62 0.75 12.08 20.13
CA GLU A 62 0.55 10.63 19.99
C GLU A 62 -0.95 10.32 20.06
N ARG A 63 -1.57 10.09 18.91
CA ARG A 63 -2.94 9.62 18.84
C ARG A 63 -2.88 8.13 18.61
N GLN A 64 -3.04 7.40 19.71
CA GLN A 64 -3.50 6.03 19.59
C GLN A 64 -4.81 6.02 18.79
N PRO A 65 -4.98 5.05 17.88
CA PRO A 65 -6.27 4.89 17.23
C PRO A 65 -7.34 4.76 18.33
N GLY A 66 -8.32 5.66 18.32
CA GLY A 66 -9.42 5.62 19.30
C GLY A 66 -10.21 4.31 19.21
N GLY A 67 -11.18 4.10 20.09
CA GLY A 67 -12.02 2.89 20.10
C GLY A 67 -11.40 1.68 20.82
N VAL A 68 -12.20 0.65 21.01
CA VAL A 68 -11.81 -0.57 21.73
C VAL A 68 -11.09 -1.53 20.78
N PRO A 69 -9.91 -2.06 21.16
CA PRO A 69 -9.22 -3.07 20.36
C PRO A 69 -10.09 -4.32 20.18
N ASP A 70 -10.31 -4.75 18.95
CA ASP A 70 -11.02 -5.99 18.62
C ASP A 70 -10.11 -6.96 17.86
N ARG A 71 -9.68 -8.01 18.56
CA ARG A 71 -8.83 -9.08 18.02
C ARG A 71 -9.54 -9.88 16.92
N ARG A 72 -10.86 -10.08 16.99
CA ARG A 72 -11.61 -10.85 16.00
C ARG A 72 -11.60 -10.11 14.67
N GLN A 73 -11.90 -8.82 14.66
CA GLN A 73 -11.85 -7.99 13.46
C GLN A 73 -10.45 -7.98 12.83
N ALA A 74 -9.39 -7.81 13.63
CA ALA A 74 -8.02 -7.82 13.12
C ALA A 74 -7.68 -9.13 12.38
N TRP A 75 -8.02 -10.28 12.97
CA TRP A 75 -7.76 -11.58 12.35
C TRP A 75 -8.66 -11.88 11.16
N ILE A 76 -9.94 -11.50 11.19
CA ILE A 76 -10.85 -11.68 10.05
C ILE A 76 -10.33 -10.87 8.85
N LEU A 77 -10.00 -9.59 9.04
CA LEU A 77 -9.46 -8.74 7.97
C LEU A 77 -8.12 -9.28 7.44
N THR A 78 -7.28 -9.81 8.32
CA THR A 78 -6.03 -10.49 7.91
C THR A 78 -6.32 -11.72 7.05
N GLY A 79 -7.28 -12.55 7.47
CA GLY A 79 -7.73 -13.71 6.70
C GLY A 79 -8.29 -13.33 5.34
N LEU A 80 -9.03 -12.23 5.24
CA LEU A 80 -9.55 -11.71 3.96
C LEU A 80 -8.44 -11.22 3.03
N ALA A 81 -7.42 -10.56 3.57
CA ALA A 81 -6.25 -10.14 2.78
C ALA A 81 -5.47 -11.34 2.21
N ILE A 82 -5.26 -12.38 3.05
CA ILE A 82 -4.61 -13.63 2.63
C ILE A 82 -5.48 -14.36 1.59
N ALA A 83 -6.78 -14.50 1.85
CA ALA A 83 -7.71 -15.13 0.92
C ALA A 83 -7.73 -14.39 -0.41
N PHE A 84 -7.70 -13.06 -0.41
CA PHE A 84 -7.61 -12.28 -1.64
C PHE A 84 -6.35 -12.59 -2.43
N ALA A 85 -5.17 -12.59 -1.79
CA ALA A 85 -3.91 -12.94 -2.45
C ALA A 85 -3.93 -14.35 -3.06
N VAL A 86 -4.44 -15.34 -2.32
CA VAL A 86 -4.52 -16.74 -2.78
C VAL A 86 -5.54 -16.91 -3.91
N LEU A 87 -6.76 -16.40 -3.73
CA LEU A 87 -7.83 -16.56 -4.72
C LEU A 87 -7.51 -15.82 -6.02
N LEU A 88 -6.82 -14.68 -5.94
CA LEU A 88 -6.32 -13.99 -7.12
C LEU A 88 -5.38 -14.88 -7.93
N LYS A 89 -4.36 -15.45 -7.27
CA LYS A 89 -3.36 -16.30 -7.93
C LYS A 89 -3.97 -17.57 -8.54
N VAL A 90 -5.01 -18.12 -7.92
CA VAL A 90 -5.64 -19.39 -8.35
C VAL A 90 -6.71 -19.19 -9.42
N PHE A 91 -7.55 -18.16 -9.31
CA PHE A 91 -8.76 -18.02 -10.13
C PHE A 91 -8.78 -16.81 -11.08
N GLY A 92 -7.84 -15.85 -10.97
CA GLY A 92 -7.70 -14.74 -11.94
C GLY A 92 -8.81 -13.67 -11.96
N LEU A 93 -9.88 -13.80 -11.15
CA LEU A 93 -11.01 -12.85 -11.10
C LEU A 93 -10.74 -11.65 -10.18
N PHE A 94 -9.75 -10.83 -10.53
CA PHE A 94 -9.22 -9.75 -9.69
C PHE A 94 -10.29 -8.81 -9.11
N GLU A 95 -11.11 -8.20 -9.97
CA GLU A 95 -12.03 -7.15 -9.54
C GLU A 95 -13.18 -7.68 -8.67
N VAL A 96 -13.65 -8.90 -8.96
CA VAL A 96 -14.71 -9.55 -8.19
C VAL A 96 -14.22 -9.87 -6.78
N TRP A 97 -13.06 -10.52 -6.66
CA TRP A 97 -12.49 -10.86 -5.35
C TRP A 97 -12.13 -9.62 -4.55
N LYS A 98 -11.66 -8.57 -5.22
CA LYS A 98 -11.33 -7.30 -4.58
C LYS A 98 -12.57 -6.65 -3.96
N LEU A 99 -13.66 -6.49 -4.72
CA LEU A 99 -14.92 -5.94 -4.21
C LEU A 99 -15.51 -6.80 -3.09
N LEU A 100 -15.51 -8.11 -3.25
CA LEU A 100 -16.10 -9.02 -2.27
C LEU A 100 -15.30 -9.02 -0.95
N LEU A 101 -14.00 -9.28 -1.03
CA LEU A 101 -13.16 -9.55 0.15
C LEU A 101 -12.63 -8.29 0.81
N LEU A 102 -12.41 -7.22 0.04
CA LEU A 102 -11.87 -5.98 0.59
C LEU A 102 -12.94 -4.93 0.89
N LEU A 103 -14.20 -5.12 0.48
CA LEU A 103 -15.29 -4.18 0.77
C LEU A 103 -16.53 -4.85 1.35
N LEU A 104 -17.20 -5.74 0.62
CA LEU A 104 -18.50 -6.28 1.03
C LEU A 104 -18.44 -7.11 2.32
N VAL A 105 -17.51 -8.06 2.40
CA VAL A 105 -17.35 -8.91 3.60
C VAL A 105 -16.91 -8.08 4.81
N PRO A 106 -15.91 -7.17 4.74
CA PRO A 106 -15.58 -6.27 5.85
C PRO A 106 -16.78 -5.46 6.35
N LEU A 107 -17.61 -4.92 5.46
CA LEU A 107 -18.82 -4.18 5.85
C LEU A 107 -19.81 -5.07 6.60
N ALA A 108 -20.02 -6.30 6.16
CA ALA A 108 -20.85 -7.28 6.87
C ALA A 108 -20.28 -7.62 8.26
N VAL A 109 -18.96 -7.82 8.35
CA VAL A 109 -18.26 -8.08 9.62
C VAL A 109 -18.44 -6.93 10.61
N PHE A 110 -18.27 -5.67 10.16
CA PHE A 110 -18.48 -4.51 11.04
C PHE A 110 -19.94 -4.35 11.46
N ARG A 111 -20.88 -4.68 10.58
CA ARG A 111 -22.32 -4.66 10.89
C ARG A 111 -22.68 -5.71 11.94
N TRP A 112 -22.05 -6.90 11.91
CA TRP A 112 -22.38 -8.01 12.81
C TRP A 112 -21.63 -7.99 14.14
N LEU A 113 -20.32 -7.71 14.13
CA LEU A 113 -19.51 -7.74 15.34
C LEU A 113 -19.65 -6.45 16.17
N GLY A 114 -20.18 -5.39 15.58
CA GLY A 114 -20.21 -4.07 16.20
C GLY A 114 -18.83 -3.44 16.21
N GLY A 115 -18.75 -2.17 15.84
CA GLY A 115 -17.47 -1.46 15.79
C GLY A 115 -17.58 -0.29 14.84
N LYS A 116 -17.65 0.92 15.39
CA LYS A 116 -17.57 2.11 14.53
C LYS A 116 -16.14 2.19 13.96
N PRO A 117 -15.98 2.53 12.67
CA PRO A 117 -14.70 2.96 12.16
C PRO A 117 -14.15 4.03 13.09
N THR A 118 -12.93 3.83 13.56
CA THR A 118 -12.29 4.67 14.56
C THR A 118 -12.12 6.06 14.00
N ALA A 119 -13.02 6.95 14.41
CA ALA A 119 -13.18 8.28 13.88
C ALA A 119 -12.89 9.27 15.01
N GLN A 120 -11.61 9.52 15.26
CA GLN A 120 -11.23 10.81 15.84
C GLN A 120 -10.15 11.42 14.94
N TRP A 121 -10.57 12.42 14.19
CA TRP A 121 -9.73 13.18 13.27
C TRP A 121 -9.25 14.45 13.97
N PRO A 122 -7.94 14.61 14.20
CA PRO A 122 -7.40 15.95 14.42
C PRO A 122 -7.79 16.94 13.33
N THR A 123 -8.41 18.05 13.71
CA THR A 123 -8.74 19.15 12.80
C THR A 123 -7.54 20.04 12.47
N ALA A 124 -6.59 20.21 13.40
CA ALA A 124 -5.59 21.26 13.34
C ALA A 124 -4.54 21.13 12.20
N THR A 125 -4.40 19.97 11.56
CA THR A 125 -3.16 19.64 10.81
C THR A 125 -3.45 18.96 9.47
N ARG A 126 -4.54 19.41 8.83
CA ARG A 126 -5.07 18.89 7.56
C ARG A 126 -4.03 18.79 6.44
N TRP A 127 -3.07 19.72 6.39
CA TRP A 127 -2.14 19.91 5.29
C TRP A 127 -0.68 19.52 5.60
N ALA A 128 -0.36 19.13 6.83
CA ALA A 128 0.97 18.63 7.17
C ALA A 128 1.46 17.47 6.26
N PRO A 129 0.60 16.56 5.76
CA PRO A 129 1.03 15.53 4.81
C PRO A 129 1.41 16.06 3.42
N ALA A 130 1.09 17.31 3.06
CA ALA A 130 1.34 17.84 1.73
C ALA A 130 2.83 17.84 1.37
N LEU A 131 3.69 18.15 2.34
CA LEU A 131 5.14 18.14 2.13
C LEU A 131 5.68 16.75 1.76
N PRO A 132 5.49 15.68 2.56
CA PRO A 132 5.97 14.34 2.18
C PRO A 132 5.30 13.80 0.91
N VAL A 133 4.02 14.14 0.65
CA VAL A 133 3.34 13.75 -0.60
C VAL A 133 3.97 14.45 -1.81
N ALA A 134 4.17 15.76 -1.75
CA ALA A 134 4.76 16.53 -2.85
C ALA A 134 6.21 16.07 -3.13
N ALA A 135 7.02 15.88 -2.09
CA ALA A 135 8.39 15.38 -2.25
C ALA A 135 8.41 13.99 -2.91
N TRP A 136 7.53 13.08 -2.49
CA TRP A 136 7.42 11.76 -3.11
C TRP A 136 7.02 11.84 -4.58
N LEU A 137 6.03 12.69 -4.93
CA LEU A 137 5.58 12.89 -6.31
C LEU A 137 6.69 13.47 -7.19
N LEU A 138 7.39 14.50 -6.72
CA LEU A 138 8.47 15.15 -7.47
C LEU A 138 9.62 14.18 -7.75
N LEU A 139 10.04 13.41 -6.75
CA LEU A 139 11.09 12.41 -6.93
C LEU A 139 10.66 11.32 -7.92
N THR A 140 9.41 10.87 -7.87
CA THR A 140 8.93 9.73 -8.65
C THR A 140 8.56 10.06 -10.10
N TYR A 141 8.20 11.31 -10.42
CA TYR A 141 7.66 11.68 -11.75
C TYR A 141 8.33 12.86 -12.45
N VAL A 142 9.19 13.63 -11.77
CA VAL A 142 9.81 14.84 -12.36
C VAL A 142 11.34 14.79 -12.28
N GLY A 143 11.89 14.21 -11.22
CA GLY A 143 13.33 14.18 -10.95
C GLY A 143 14.11 13.10 -11.70
N PRO A 144 15.40 12.90 -11.34
CA PRO A 144 16.26 11.89 -11.96
C PRO A 144 15.84 10.44 -11.67
N LEU A 145 14.85 10.25 -10.80
CA LEU A 145 14.24 8.96 -10.49
C LEU A 145 12.86 8.81 -11.16
N ALA A 146 12.54 9.69 -12.11
CA ALA A 146 11.25 9.68 -12.79
C ALA A 146 11.02 8.34 -13.49
N GLN A 147 9.83 7.78 -13.27
CA GLN A 147 9.42 6.57 -13.95
C GLN A 147 9.11 6.87 -15.42
N GLU A 148 9.37 5.89 -16.28
CA GLU A 148 8.96 5.97 -17.67
C GLU A 148 7.44 6.12 -17.77
N SER A 149 7.01 7.06 -18.60
CA SER A 149 5.61 7.29 -18.91
C SER A 149 5.26 6.55 -20.19
N SER A 150 4.14 5.83 -20.18
CA SER A 150 3.61 5.14 -21.35
C SER A 150 2.20 5.64 -21.62
N ARG A 151 1.95 6.10 -22.85
CA ARG A 151 0.62 6.52 -23.27
C ARG A 151 -0.17 5.29 -23.75
N PRO A 152 -1.28 4.92 -23.10
CA PRO A 152 -2.12 3.84 -23.58
C PRO A 152 -2.83 4.25 -24.88
N ASP A 153 -2.99 3.31 -25.81
CA ASP A 153 -3.72 3.49 -27.05
C ASP A 153 -5.24 3.32 -26.81
N LEU A 154 -5.82 4.31 -26.14
CA LEU A 154 -7.25 4.34 -25.78
C LEU A 154 -7.88 5.65 -26.28
N ALA A 155 -9.15 5.58 -26.65
CA ALA A 155 -9.94 6.78 -26.90
C ALA A 155 -10.05 7.62 -25.63
N ALA A 156 -10.18 8.95 -25.76
CA ALA A 156 -10.18 9.86 -24.61
C ALA A 156 -11.23 9.51 -23.53
N LEU A 157 -12.45 9.13 -23.94
CA LEU A 157 -13.50 8.72 -23.02
C LEU A 157 -13.15 7.41 -22.29
N GLU A 158 -12.63 6.42 -23.02
CA GLU A 158 -12.22 5.14 -22.47
C GLU A 158 -11.07 5.30 -21.47
N LEU A 159 -10.10 6.16 -21.80
CA LEU A 159 -9.01 6.51 -20.89
C LEU A 159 -9.54 7.13 -19.59
N VAL A 160 -10.43 8.12 -19.67
CA VAL A 160 -11.00 8.77 -18.49
C VAL A 160 -11.78 7.77 -17.62
N VAL A 161 -12.61 6.93 -18.23
CA VAL A 161 -13.37 5.90 -17.51
C VAL A 161 -12.42 4.90 -16.84
N THR A 162 -11.41 4.43 -17.57
CA THR A 162 -10.40 3.49 -17.04
C THR A 162 -9.66 4.08 -15.86
N MET A 163 -9.15 5.31 -15.98
CA MET A 163 -8.46 6.00 -14.89
C MET A 163 -9.34 6.18 -13.65
N LEU A 164 -10.63 6.52 -13.83
CA LEU A 164 -11.57 6.66 -12.72
C LEU A 164 -11.83 5.34 -12.02
N VAL A 165 -12.08 4.26 -12.77
CA VAL A 165 -12.31 2.92 -12.21
C VAL A 165 -11.06 2.43 -11.48
N VAL A 166 -9.90 2.49 -12.12
CA VAL A 166 -8.61 2.11 -11.53
C VAL A 166 -8.34 2.92 -10.26
N PHE A 167 -8.58 4.24 -10.27
CA PHE A 167 -8.42 5.07 -9.08
C PHE A 167 -9.35 4.63 -7.93
N LEU A 168 -10.64 4.43 -8.20
CA LEU A 168 -11.60 4.03 -7.18
C LEU A 168 -11.30 2.65 -6.62
N ILE A 169 -10.98 1.69 -7.48
CA ILE A 169 -10.82 0.30 -7.10
C ILE A 169 -9.42 0.00 -6.55
N ASN A 170 -8.36 0.50 -7.20
CA ASN A 170 -6.99 0.23 -6.77
C ASN A 170 -6.54 1.19 -5.67
N SER A 171 -6.92 2.48 -5.73
CA SER A 171 -6.42 3.45 -4.75
C SER A 171 -7.37 3.68 -3.59
N VAL A 172 -8.67 3.91 -3.85
CA VAL A 172 -9.60 4.23 -2.76
C VAL A 172 -9.96 2.98 -1.96
N LEU A 173 -10.44 1.93 -2.62
CA LEU A 173 -10.90 0.72 -1.95
C LEU A 173 -9.77 0.00 -1.21
N GLU A 174 -8.61 -0.18 -1.86
CA GLU A 174 -7.49 -0.85 -1.20
C GLU A 174 -7.00 -0.08 0.03
N GLU A 175 -6.81 1.24 -0.06
CA GLU A 175 -6.31 2.00 1.08
C GLU A 175 -7.34 2.09 2.23
N VAL A 176 -8.64 2.08 1.91
CA VAL A 176 -9.69 1.94 2.93
C VAL A 176 -9.56 0.58 3.63
N PHE A 177 -9.37 -0.51 2.90
CA PHE A 177 -9.21 -1.82 3.50
C PHE A 177 -7.90 -1.93 4.30
N TYR A 178 -6.75 -1.74 3.64
CA TYR A 178 -5.44 -2.02 4.22
C TYR A 178 -5.04 -1.02 5.30
N ARG A 179 -5.30 0.29 5.13
CA ARG A 179 -4.91 1.31 6.13
C ARG A 179 -6.02 1.56 7.13
N ARG A 180 -7.18 1.97 6.63
CA ARG A 180 -8.25 2.43 7.52
C ARG A 180 -8.81 1.30 8.37
N TRP A 181 -9.02 0.12 7.80
CA TRP A 181 -9.59 -1.02 8.52
C TRP A 181 -8.52 -1.93 9.11
N LEU A 182 -7.70 -2.58 8.30
CA LEU A 182 -6.75 -3.61 8.73
C LEU A 182 -5.65 -3.05 9.62
N GLN A 183 -4.87 -2.08 9.13
CA GLN A 183 -3.76 -1.50 9.89
C GLN A 183 -4.26 -0.91 11.20
N THR A 184 -5.33 -0.10 11.18
CA THR A 184 -5.84 0.52 12.41
C THR A 184 -6.21 -0.48 13.51
N ARG A 185 -6.74 -1.66 13.14
CA ARG A 185 -7.11 -2.73 14.09
C ARG A 185 -5.86 -3.36 14.69
N TRP A 186 -4.85 -3.59 13.85
CA TRP A 186 -3.55 -4.06 14.34
C TRP A 186 -2.82 -3.02 15.19
N GLU A 187 -2.97 -1.72 14.90
CA GLU A 187 -2.35 -0.66 15.69
C GLU A 187 -2.94 -0.59 17.11
N GLN A 188 -4.25 -0.80 17.26
CA GLN A 188 -4.90 -0.90 18.57
C GLN A 188 -4.34 -2.06 19.42
N LEU A 189 -3.95 -3.17 18.78
CA LEU A 189 -3.46 -4.37 19.48
C LEU A 189 -1.94 -4.34 19.69
N LEU A 190 -1.19 -3.96 18.66
CA LEU A 190 0.26 -4.13 18.57
C LEU A 190 1.05 -2.82 18.53
N GLY A 191 0.39 -1.67 18.37
CA GLY A 191 1.03 -0.38 18.14
C GLY A 191 1.36 -0.12 16.66
N PRO A 192 1.89 1.07 16.33
CA PRO A 192 2.01 1.58 14.96
C PRO A 192 2.90 0.70 14.07
N TRP A 193 4.15 0.48 14.46
CA TRP A 193 5.14 -0.17 13.60
C TRP A 193 4.81 -1.63 13.24
N PRO A 194 4.45 -2.52 14.18
CA PRO A 194 4.07 -3.89 13.82
C PRO A 194 2.85 -3.93 12.88
N ALA A 195 1.88 -3.04 13.09
CA ALA A 195 0.67 -2.98 12.28
C ALA A 195 0.92 -2.46 10.86
N ILE A 196 1.77 -1.43 10.72
CA ILE A 196 2.26 -0.95 9.42
C ILE A 196 2.88 -2.13 8.67
N VAL A 197 3.84 -2.82 9.28
CA VAL A 197 4.55 -3.94 8.64
C VAL A 197 3.59 -5.07 8.24
N ILE A 198 2.64 -5.47 9.10
CA ILE A 198 1.63 -6.48 8.74
C ILE A 198 0.81 -6.04 7.52
N ALA A 199 0.26 -4.82 7.55
CA ALA A 199 -0.58 -4.33 6.46
C ALA A 199 0.21 -4.16 5.15
N SER A 200 1.47 -3.72 5.22
CA SER A 200 2.35 -3.57 4.05
C SER A 200 2.71 -4.92 3.44
N LEU A 201 3.03 -5.93 4.24
CA LEU A 201 3.35 -7.28 3.74
C LEU A 201 2.13 -7.98 3.13
N LEU A 202 0.96 -7.88 3.77
CA LEU A 202 -0.28 -8.44 3.22
C LEU A 202 -0.70 -7.76 1.91
N TRP A 203 -0.52 -6.44 1.83
CA TRP A 203 -0.74 -5.69 0.60
C TRP A 203 0.27 -6.07 -0.49
N ALA A 204 1.55 -6.26 -0.14
CA ALA A 204 2.56 -6.71 -1.09
C ALA A 204 2.25 -8.10 -1.66
N ALA A 205 1.84 -9.06 -0.82
CA ALA A 205 1.70 -10.46 -1.21
C ALA A 205 0.77 -10.69 -2.40
N TRP A 206 -0.35 -9.96 -2.51
CA TRP A 206 -1.27 -10.16 -3.64
C TRP A 206 -0.70 -9.70 -4.97
N HIS A 207 0.27 -8.77 -4.98
CA HIS A 207 0.86 -8.26 -6.21
C HIS A 207 1.62 -9.32 -7.01
N VAL A 208 2.00 -10.44 -6.40
CA VAL A 208 2.50 -11.63 -7.12
C VAL A 208 1.52 -12.11 -8.20
N GLY A 209 0.22 -11.88 -8.02
CA GLY A 209 -0.81 -12.25 -8.99
C GLY A 209 -0.77 -11.41 -10.28
N ILE A 210 -0.19 -10.20 -10.26
CA ILE A 210 -0.17 -9.27 -11.40
C ILE A 210 1.24 -8.88 -11.87
N GLN A 211 2.25 -9.00 -11.00
CA GLN A 211 3.64 -8.62 -11.27
C GLN A 211 4.61 -9.82 -11.22
N GLY A 212 4.11 -11.00 -10.87
CA GLY A 212 4.92 -12.21 -10.78
C GLY A 212 5.31 -12.77 -12.15
N SER A 213 6.50 -13.37 -12.20
CA SER A 213 7.07 -14.09 -13.34
C SER A 213 6.68 -15.57 -13.38
N GLY A 214 6.17 -16.12 -12.26
CA GLY A 214 5.85 -17.54 -12.11
C GLY A 214 6.70 -18.23 -11.04
N GLU A 215 7.86 -17.68 -10.71
CA GLU A 215 8.72 -18.18 -9.63
C GLU A 215 8.31 -17.61 -8.27
N LEU A 216 7.39 -18.30 -7.58
CA LEU A 216 6.73 -17.78 -6.37
C LEU A 216 7.68 -17.18 -5.32
N GLY A 217 8.84 -17.80 -5.09
CA GLY A 217 9.82 -17.30 -4.11
C GLY A 217 10.43 -15.96 -4.50
N VAL A 218 10.87 -15.83 -5.75
CA VAL A 218 11.42 -14.60 -6.32
C VAL A 218 10.32 -13.54 -6.44
N ASP A 219 9.13 -13.93 -6.89
CA ASP A 219 7.99 -13.02 -7.05
C ASP A 219 7.54 -12.43 -5.71
N LEU A 220 7.48 -13.24 -4.64
CA LEU A 220 7.17 -12.75 -3.30
C LEU A 220 8.25 -11.81 -2.79
N ALA A 221 9.53 -12.14 -3.01
CA ALA A 221 10.63 -11.27 -2.63
C ALA A 221 10.55 -9.92 -3.38
N GLY A 222 10.31 -9.96 -4.70
CA GLY A 222 10.08 -8.79 -5.56
C GLY A 222 8.92 -7.92 -5.08
N ALA A 223 7.78 -8.55 -4.77
CA ALA A 223 6.61 -7.85 -4.25
C ALA A 223 6.89 -7.20 -2.88
N VAL A 224 7.62 -7.88 -1.99
CA VAL A 224 8.01 -7.32 -0.68
C VAL A 224 8.94 -6.11 -0.82
N VAL A 225 9.97 -6.19 -1.66
CA VAL A 225 10.93 -5.07 -1.80
C VAL A 225 10.35 -3.89 -2.57
N ASN A 226 9.37 -4.12 -3.44
CA ASN A 226 8.72 -3.06 -4.20
C ASN A 226 7.48 -2.54 -3.46
N GLN A 227 6.41 -3.33 -3.47
CA GLN A 227 5.11 -2.96 -2.91
C GLN A 227 5.12 -2.96 -1.39
N GLY A 228 5.89 -3.85 -0.76
CA GLY A 228 6.05 -3.84 0.69
C GLY A 228 6.69 -2.54 1.18
N VAL A 229 7.74 -2.05 0.52
CA VAL A 229 8.42 -0.80 0.92
C VAL A 229 7.53 0.41 0.68
N PHE A 230 6.85 0.47 -0.46
CA PHE A 230 5.87 1.52 -0.74
C PHE A 230 4.72 1.49 0.30
N GLY A 231 4.26 0.30 0.65
CA GLY A 231 3.28 0.08 1.72
C GLY A 231 3.74 0.58 3.08
N LEU A 232 5.05 0.55 3.41
CA LEU A 232 5.57 1.11 4.67
C LEU A 232 5.39 2.64 4.70
N PHE A 233 5.68 3.31 3.58
CA PHE A 233 5.48 4.75 3.45
C PHE A 233 4.01 5.14 3.59
N LEU A 234 3.11 4.47 2.85
CA LEU A 234 1.66 4.69 2.93
C LEU A 234 1.12 4.40 4.34
N GLY A 235 1.57 3.30 4.95
CA GLY A 235 1.21 2.94 6.31
C GLY A 235 1.65 3.98 7.32
N TYR A 236 2.84 4.57 7.15
CA TYR A 236 3.32 5.61 8.04
C TYR A 236 2.59 6.94 7.86
N LEU A 237 2.24 7.33 6.62
CA LEU A 237 1.34 8.47 6.34
C LEU A 237 0.01 8.30 7.09
N TRP A 238 -0.61 7.13 6.97
CA TRP A 238 -1.86 6.83 7.67
C TRP A 238 -1.69 6.89 9.18
N SER A 239 -0.69 6.19 9.73
CA SER A 239 -0.46 6.09 11.17
C SER A 239 -0.24 7.47 11.81
N ARG A 240 0.52 8.33 11.11
CA ARG A 240 0.91 9.65 11.60
C ARG A 240 -0.21 10.70 11.47
N TYR A 241 -0.94 10.71 10.36
CA TYR A 241 -1.85 11.80 10.02
C TYR A 241 -3.34 11.44 10.11
N ARG A 242 -3.71 10.15 10.03
CA ARG A 242 -5.10 9.67 10.06
C ARG A 242 -6.01 10.33 9.02
N ARG A 243 -5.44 10.68 7.87
CA ARG A 243 -6.15 11.25 6.72
C ARG A 243 -6.03 10.30 5.54
N MET A 244 -7.14 10.11 4.81
CA MET A 244 -7.14 9.28 3.61
C MET A 244 -6.56 10.00 2.40
N TRP A 245 -6.76 11.32 2.28
CA TRP A 245 -6.33 12.07 1.10
C TRP A 245 -4.84 11.89 0.75
N PRO A 246 -3.86 11.93 1.68
CA PRO A 246 -2.44 11.80 1.31
C PRO A 246 -2.14 10.42 0.74
N VAL A 247 -2.73 9.39 1.35
CA VAL A 247 -2.55 8.00 0.99
C VAL A 247 -3.19 7.71 -0.37
N ILE A 248 -4.44 8.17 -0.57
CA ILE A 248 -5.17 8.04 -1.83
C ILE A 248 -4.48 8.83 -2.95
N THR A 249 -3.94 10.02 -2.67
CA THR A 249 -3.21 10.81 -3.68
C THR A 249 -1.95 10.09 -4.12
N VAL A 250 -1.14 9.57 -3.19
CA VAL A 250 0.10 8.87 -3.52
C VAL A 250 -0.18 7.56 -4.26
N HIS A 251 -1.12 6.73 -3.78
CA HIS A 251 -1.47 5.48 -4.46
C HIS A 251 -2.19 5.75 -5.81
N GLY A 252 -3.08 6.73 -5.85
CA GLY A 252 -3.71 7.20 -7.09
C GLY A 252 -2.69 7.65 -8.12
N ALA A 253 -1.63 8.33 -7.68
CA ALA A 253 -0.55 8.74 -8.55
C ALA A 253 0.20 7.56 -9.15
N VAL A 254 0.49 6.50 -8.37
CA VAL A 254 1.09 5.26 -8.90
C VAL A 254 0.29 4.70 -10.08
N ASN A 255 -1.04 4.72 -9.98
CA ASN A 255 -1.91 4.17 -11.01
C ASN A 255 -2.18 5.10 -12.20
N ALA A 256 -2.02 6.42 -12.04
CA ALA A 256 -2.51 7.39 -13.04
C ALA A 256 -1.45 8.37 -13.57
N MET A 257 -0.41 8.70 -12.78
CA MET A 257 0.52 9.78 -13.14
C MET A 257 1.42 9.42 -14.32
N GLY A 258 1.82 8.16 -14.48
CA GLY A 258 2.57 7.73 -15.67
C GLY A 258 1.80 8.05 -16.96
N ILE A 259 0.49 7.83 -16.95
CA ILE A 259 -0.38 8.17 -18.08
C ILE A 259 -0.51 9.68 -18.20
N LEU A 260 -0.80 10.41 -17.11
CA LEU A 260 -0.97 11.87 -17.16
C LEU A 260 0.28 12.61 -17.66
N VAL A 261 1.47 12.18 -17.24
CA VAL A 261 2.74 12.76 -17.69
C VAL A 261 2.95 12.49 -19.19
N SER A 262 2.50 11.35 -19.72
CA SER A 262 2.60 11.04 -21.16
C SER A 262 1.70 11.90 -22.07
N LEU A 263 0.78 12.68 -21.50
CA LEU A 263 -0.16 13.53 -22.26
C LEU A 263 0.36 14.94 -22.53
N VAL A 264 1.45 15.36 -21.88
CA VAL A 264 2.06 16.70 -21.98
C VAL A 264 3.38 16.59 -22.72
#